data_AF-A0A7X5JCJ9-F1
#
_entry.id   AF-A0A7X5JCJ9-F1
#
_cell.length_a   1.000
_cell.length_b   1.000
_cell.length_c   1.000
_cell.angle_alpha   90.00
_cell.angle_beta   90.00
_cell.angle_gamma   90.00
#
_symmetry.space_group_name_H-M   'P 1'
#
loop_
_entity.id
_entity.type
_entity.pdbx_description
1 polymer ?
#
loop_
_entity_poly.entity_id
_entity_poly.type
_entity_poly.pdbx_seq_one_letter_code
_entity_poly.pdbx_strand_id
1 'polypeptide(L)'
;MSLFLKYRPQTFSDLVGQEAVRRTLQNALKAERPSHAYLFTGSRGTGKTSTARIFAKGLNCENLQDGDPCGVCRFCTGTADGTLIDVIEIDAASNRGIDEIRDLREKINFAPNVARRKVYIIDEVHMMTKEAFNALLKTLEEPPDHAFFCLATTEMHKVPETIRSRCQTFSFQRFTLTQLTDRLAYISEKESINAETEGLDIISRKAEGGLRDAISLLEQVAAETENQVTQKAVQMSLGVSDTGTLINLYESLKSGDSQGGLDTLKNLSQNGSDFRSFGHDFLGYLREQMLSQLGKPELGFTLKCIEEFEVALQRLKTSPIIELPLEIAVINLTQATQNYPSVPVNTKTPAVAPAATMAPTPTRAPDPTPMTQTISTSDGFVFEGAAQSPAPATATSPTPEPAVAPKPKEETALPVSGESLNAGNIKRQMENISLKAGIAVFAKKSFLTCSPSVDGSIITFNTSSEFHREKLDQTETKNAINKAISDLFGVTGYQVRIVKSGGAAPVVKEEDKASVDDFLNF
;
A
#
# COMPACT_ATOMS: atom_id res chain seq x y z
N MET A 1 19.43 9.70 19.46
CA MET A 1 18.01 9.30 19.49
C MET A 1 17.35 9.97 18.31
N SER A 2 16.57 9.26 17.50
CA SER A 2 16.07 9.82 16.24
C SER A 2 15.06 10.95 16.44
N LEU A 3 15.04 11.89 15.50
CA LEU A 3 14.20 13.08 15.55
C LEU A 3 12.72 12.70 15.53
N PHE A 4 12.32 11.67 14.77
CA PHE A 4 10.93 11.21 14.74
C PHE A 4 10.45 10.59 16.07
N LEU A 5 11.37 10.16 16.94
CA LEU A 5 11.04 9.75 18.32
C LEU A 5 11.07 10.94 19.27
N LYS A 6 12.09 11.80 19.19
CA LYS A 6 12.25 13.01 20.01
C LYS A 6 11.08 13.99 19.86
N TYR A 7 10.58 14.16 18.63
CA TYR A 7 9.46 15.06 18.28
C TYR A 7 8.09 14.37 18.15
N ARG A 8 7.97 13.13 18.65
CA ARG A 8 6.69 12.41 18.67
C ARG A 8 5.70 13.16 19.59
N PRO A 9 4.50 13.56 19.09
CA PRO A 9 3.48 14.24 19.89
C PRO A 9 3.19 13.54 21.22
N GLN A 10 3.17 14.30 22.31
CA GLN A 10 2.98 13.79 23.68
C GLN A 10 1.59 14.11 24.24
N THR A 11 0.98 15.17 23.74
CA THR A 11 -0.36 15.71 24.03
C THR A 11 -1.19 15.78 22.74
N PHE A 12 -2.51 15.97 22.86
CA PHE A 12 -3.38 16.31 21.73
C PHE A 12 -3.02 17.68 21.15
N SER A 13 -2.59 18.61 22.00
CA SER A 13 -2.13 19.94 21.57
C SER A 13 -0.92 19.88 20.62
N ASP A 14 -0.02 18.90 20.77
CA ASP A 14 1.09 18.62 19.85
C ASP A 14 0.67 18.03 18.49
N LEU A 15 -0.56 17.56 18.34
CA LEU A 15 -1.02 16.80 17.17
C LEU A 15 -1.41 17.73 16.01
N VAL A 16 -0.44 18.05 15.17
CA VAL A 16 -0.62 18.86 13.96
C VAL A 16 -1.72 18.28 13.05
N GLY A 17 -2.53 19.16 12.45
CA GLY A 17 -3.38 18.89 11.28
C GLY A 17 -4.64 18.03 11.48
N GLN A 18 -4.66 17.09 12.43
CA GLN A 18 -5.74 16.12 12.60
C GLN A 18 -6.91 16.65 13.47
N GLU A 19 -7.30 17.91 13.25
CA GLU A 19 -8.18 18.71 14.13
C GLU A 19 -9.52 18.06 14.49
N ALA A 20 -10.20 17.45 13.50
CA ALA A 20 -11.48 16.79 13.74
C ALA A 20 -11.35 15.54 14.63
N VAL A 21 -10.26 14.78 14.46
CA VAL A 21 -9.94 13.61 15.31
C VAL A 21 -9.60 14.08 16.72
N ARG A 22 -8.68 15.06 16.81
CA ARG A 22 -8.24 15.70 18.07
C ARG A 22 -9.43 16.15 18.92
N ARG A 23 -10.27 17.03 18.37
CA ARG A 23 -11.43 17.60 19.07
C ARG A 23 -12.43 16.53 19.53
N THR A 24 -12.64 15.49 18.72
CA THR A 24 -13.60 14.42 19.07
C THR A 24 -13.08 13.55 20.20
N LEU A 25 -11.80 13.17 20.20
CA LEU A 25 -11.19 12.39 21.27
C LEU A 25 -11.09 13.18 22.58
N GLN A 26 -10.67 14.45 22.52
CA GLN A 26 -10.69 15.35 23.68
C GLN A 26 -12.11 15.48 24.27
N ASN A 27 -13.14 15.67 23.44
CA ASN A 27 -14.53 15.73 23.90
C ASN A 27 -15.02 14.43 24.56
N ALA A 28 -14.65 13.26 24.01
CA ALA A 28 -15.01 11.97 24.58
C ALA A 28 -14.41 11.75 25.98
N LEU A 29 -13.17 12.22 26.19
CA LEU A 29 -12.52 12.23 27.49
C LEU A 29 -13.14 13.25 28.46
N LYS A 30 -13.38 14.50 28.02
CA LYS A 30 -14.07 15.54 28.82
C LYS A 30 -15.43 15.08 29.34
N ALA A 31 -16.17 14.31 28.54
CA ALA A 31 -17.51 13.83 28.89
C ALA A 31 -17.49 12.54 29.75
N GLU A 32 -16.32 11.99 30.07
CA GLU A 32 -16.12 10.65 30.64
C GLU A 32 -16.91 9.55 29.90
N ARG A 33 -17.07 9.69 28.57
CA ARG A 33 -17.80 8.76 27.69
C ARG A 33 -16.96 8.32 26.48
N PRO A 34 -15.77 7.73 26.68
CA PRO A 34 -15.04 7.08 25.60
C PRO A 34 -15.75 5.80 25.14
N SER A 35 -15.67 5.49 23.85
CA SER A 35 -16.03 4.18 23.28
C SER A 35 -15.06 3.11 23.77
N HIS A 36 -15.51 1.86 23.90
CA HIS A 36 -14.61 0.74 24.22
C HIS A 36 -13.63 0.43 23.07
N ALA A 37 -13.96 0.78 21.82
CA ALA A 37 -13.12 0.50 20.65
C ALA A 37 -13.05 1.66 19.65
N TYR A 38 -11.83 1.88 19.15
CA TYR A 38 -11.44 2.90 18.18
C TYR A 38 -10.67 2.26 17.01
N LEU A 39 -10.96 2.71 15.79
CA LEU A 39 -10.23 2.32 14.58
C LEU A 39 -9.63 3.55 13.90
N PHE A 40 -8.33 3.75 14.06
CA PHE A 40 -7.54 4.79 13.43
C PHE A 40 -7.08 4.32 12.05
N THR A 41 -7.51 4.99 10.98
CA THR A 41 -7.20 4.62 9.60
C THR A 41 -6.59 5.78 8.83
N GLY A 42 -5.68 5.50 7.89
CA GLY A 42 -5.02 6.52 7.06
C GLY A 42 -3.59 6.13 6.69
N SER A 43 -2.94 6.91 5.83
CA SER A 43 -1.60 6.61 5.30
C SER A 43 -0.51 6.42 6.38
N ARG A 44 0.68 5.96 5.97
CA ARG A 44 1.86 5.92 6.85
C ARG A 44 2.22 7.34 7.30
N GLY A 45 2.80 7.48 8.49
CA GLY A 45 3.31 8.77 8.98
C GLY A 45 2.26 9.82 9.40
N THR A 46 0.94 9.56 9.26
CA THR A 46 -0.13 10.55 9.56
C THR A 46 -0.46 10.75 11.04
N GLY A 47 0.16 9.97 11.95
CA GLY A 47 0.03 10.16 13.40
C GLY A 47 -0.87 9.16 14.15
N LYS A 48 -1.44 8.14 13.47
CA LYS A 48 -2.33 7.11 14.06
C LYS A 48 -1.88 6.59 15.43
N THR A 49 -0.74 5.91 15.49
CA THR A 49 -0.19 5.25 16.69
C THR A 49 0.22 6.24 17.77
N SER A 50 0.66 7.45 17.40
CA SER A 50 0.92 8.53 18.37
C SER A 50 -0.37 9.00 19.02
N THR A 51 -1.45 9.14 18.25
CA THR A 51 -2.78 9.51 18.74
C THR A 51 -3.36 8.42 19.64
N ALA A 52 -3.14 7.14 19.32
CA ALA A 52 -3.47 6.01 20.19
C ALA A 52 -2.77 6.11 21.56
N ARG A 53 -1.45 6.39 21.59
CA ARG A 53 -0.71 6.61 22.85
C ARG A 53 -1.21 7.83 23.63
N ILE A 54 -1.48 8.95 22.97
CA ILE A 54 -2.03 10.16 23.60
C ILE A 54 -3.41 9.87 24.23
N PHE A 55 -4.27 9.14 23.51
CA PHE A 55 -5.57 8.75 24.03
C PHE A 55 -5.46 7.75 25.19
N ALA A 56 -4.52 6.80 25.13
CA ALA A 56 -4.22 5.88 26.23
C ALA A 56 -3.72 6.61 27.50
N LYS A 57 -2.90 7.66 27.35
CA LYS A 57 -2.57 8.58 28.45
C LYS A 57 -3.84 9.25 28.98
N GLY A 58 -4.68 9.79 28.09
CA GLY A 58 -5.92 10.49 28.46
C GLY A 58 -6.91 9.64 29.26
N LEU A 59 -7.10 8.37 28.89
CA LEU A 59 -7.94 7.41 29.63
C LEU A 59 -7.48 7.12 31.06
N ASN A 60 -6.19 7.33 31.35
CA ASN A 60 -5.53 6.98 32.61
C ASN A 60 -4.89 8.16 33.34
N CYS A 61 -5.10 9.39 32.88
CA CYS A 61 -4.47 10.58 33.46
C CYS A 61 -5.11 10.96 34.80
N GLU A 62 -4.28 11.21 35.83
CA GLU A 62 -4.73 11.65 37.16
C GLU A 62 -5.25 13.10 37.19
N ASN A 63 -4.90 13.91 36.19
CA ASN A 63 -5.30 15.31 36.09
C ASN A 63 -5.44 15.71 34.61
N LEU A 64 -6.64 15.61 34.07
CA LEU A 64 -6.91 15.92 32.66
C LEU A 64 -7.09 17.42 32.45
N GLN A 65 -6.34 18.00 31.52
CA GLN A 65 -6.34 19.44 31.23
C GLN A 65 -7.12 19.68 29.93
N ASP A 66 -8.39 20.04 30.07
CA ASP A 66 -9.30 20.31 28.94
C ASP A 66 -9.33 19.18 27.88
N GLY A 67 -9.38 17.92 28.36
CA GLY A 67 -9.40 16.72 27.51
C GLY A 67 -8.01 16.23 27.08
N ASP A 68 -6.95 16.97 27.43
CA ASP A 68 -5.55 16.65 27.14
C ASP A 68 -4.86 16.01 28.37
N PRO A 69 -4.13 14.88 28.25
CA PRO A 69 -3.28 14.37 29.34
C PRO A 69 -2.22 15.39 29.78
N CYS A 70 -2.06 15.59 31.09
CA CYS A 70 -1.11 16.56 31.65
C CYS A 70 0.39 16.29 31.38
N GLY A 71 0.74 15.17 30.76
CA GLY A 71 2.13 14.78 30.46
C GLY A 71 2.98 14.34 31.66
N VAL A 72 2.75 14.91 32.84
CA VAL A 72 3.65 14.81 34.01
C VAL A 72 3.27 13.76 35.06
N CYS A 73 2.03 13.26 35.08
CA CYS A 73 1.64 12.24 36.06
C CYS A 73 2.23 10.85 35.69
N ARG A 74 2.35 9.95 36.68
CA ARG A 74 3.01 8.63 36.53
C ARG A 74 2.45 7.77 35.39
N PHE A 75 1.15 7.91 35.08
CA PHE A 75 0.53 7.22 33.94
C PHE A 75 0.86 7.88 32.60
N CYS A 76 1.01 9.21 32.57
CA CYS A 76 1.39 9.93 31.35
C CYS A 76 2.86 9.67 30.96
N THR A 77 3.77 9.66 31.94
CA THR A 77 5.17 9.30 31.73
C THR A 77 5.32 7.82 31.41
N GLY A 78 4.75 6.92 32.23
CA GLY A 78 4.83 5.48 31.99
C GLY A 78 4.25 5.02 30.65
N THR A 79 3.24 5.71 30.10
CA THR A 79 2.72 5.45 28.74
C THR A 79 3.61 6.04 27.65
N ALA A 80 4.33 7.15 27.91
CA ALA A 80 5.29 7.71 26.96
C ALA A 80 6.52 6.80 26.84
N ASP A 81 7.04 6.35 27.98
CA ASP A 81 8.24 5.51 28.11
C ASP A 81 7.99 4.03 27.78
N GLY A 82 6.73 3.60 27.70
CA GLY A 82 6.34 2.21 27.45
C GLY A 82 6.48 1.28 28.66
N THR A 83 6.55 1.82 29.88
CA THR A 83 6.72 1.08 31.13
C THR A 83 5.40 0.78 31.86
N LEU A 84 4.30 1.43 31.47
CA LEU A 84 2.98 1.20 32.08
C LEU A 84 2.36 -0.12 31.58
N ILE A 85 2.42 -1.16 32.42
CA ILE A 85 1.92 -2.53 32.17
C ILE A 85 0.47 -2.58 31.67
N ASP A 86 -0.38 -1.63 32.09
CA ASP A 86 -1.79 -1.56 31.69
C ASP A 86 -2.03 -0.90 30.32
N VAL A 87 -0.98 -0.42 29.63
CA VAL A 87 -1.05 0.01 28.22
C VAL A 87 -0.19 -0.92 27.38
N ILE A 88 -0.84 -1.78 26.62
CA ILE A 88 -0.25 -2.90 25.89
C ILE A 88 -0.24 -2.55 24.40
N GLU A 89 0.94 -2.28 23.84
CA GLU A 89 1.15 -1.98 22.41
C GLU A 89 1.65 -3.22 21.67
N ILE A 90 0.94 -3.60 20.62
CA ILE A 90 1.18 -4.80 19.80
C ILE A 90 1.27 -4.37 18.35
N ASP A 91 2.41 -4.57 17.71
CA ASP A 91 2.53 -4.46 16.26
C ASP A 91 2.05 -5.78 15.62
N ALA A 92 0.93 -5.75 14.92
CA ALA A 92 0.39 -6.92 14.23
C ALA A 92 1.24 -7.34 13.02
N ALA A 93 2.17 -6.50 12.52
CA ALA A 93 3.10 -6.90 11.47
C ALA A 93 4.18 -7.85 11.98
N SER A 94 4.50 -7.84 13.28
CA SER A 94 5.37 -8.82 13.95
C SER A 94 4.57 -9.92 14.67
N ASN A 95 3.52 -9.55 15.39
CA ASN A 95 2.68 -10.45 16.20
C ASN A 95 1.43 -10.89 15.39
N ARG A 96 1.63 -11.80 14.43
CA ARG A 96 0.55 -12.31 13.53
C ARG A 96 -0.14 -13.58 14.05
N GLY A 97 0.38 -14.15 15.13
CA GLY A 97 0.03 -15.47 15.65
C GLY A 97 -1.39 -15.53 16.19
N ILE A 98 -2.03 -16.68 16.00
CA ILE A 98 -3.33 -16.97 16.61
C ILE A 98 -3.17 -17.05 18.14
N ASP A 99 -2.06 -17.61 18.61
CA ASP A 99 -1.83 -17.88 20.03
C ASP A 99 -1.49 -16.60 20.81
N GLU A 100 -0.72 -15.68 20.23
CA GLU A 100 -0.47 -14.33 20.77
C GLU A 100 -1.80 -13.58 21.06
N ILE A 101 -2.81 -13.81 20.21
CA ILE A 101 -4.13 -13.17 20.30
C ILE A 101 -5.12 -13.98 21.18
N ARG A 102 -4.91 -15.29 21.36
CA ARG A 102 -5.58 -16.08 22.41
C ARG A 102 -5.10 -15.65 23.79
N ASP A 103 -3.79 -15.54 23.96
CA ASP A 103 -3.13 -14.95 25.13
C ASP A 103 -3.69 -13.56 25.43
N LEU A 104 -3.82 -12.71 24.40
CA LEU A 104 -4.39 -11.37 24.53
C LEU A 104 -5.83 -11.41 25.03
N ARG A 105 -6.69 -12.22 24.39
CA ARG A 105 -8.10 -12.43 24.76
C ARG A 105 -8.27 -12.87 26.21
N GLU A 106 -7.39 -13.74 26.70
CA GLU A 106 -7.40 -14.17 28.11
C GLU A 106 -6.91 -13.04 29.03
N LYS A 107 -5.84 -12.34 28.66
CA LYS A 107 -5.28 -11.19 29.39
C LYS A 107 -6.24 -9.99 29.48
N ILE A 108 -7.21 -9.84 28.57
CA ILE A 108 -8.23 -8.78 28.60
C ILE A 108 -9.22 -8.93 29.76
N ASN A 109 -9.61 -10.17 30.10
CA ASN A 109 -10.60 -10.42 31.15
C ASN A 109 -10.10 -10.04 32.56
N PHE A 110 -8.78 -9.99 32.76
CA PHE A 110 -8.18 -9.53 34.02
C PHE A 110 -8.20 -8.00 34.11
N ALA A 111 -8.57 -7.49 35.29
CA ALA A 111 -8.56 -6.07 35.62
C ALA A 111 -7.19 -5.39 35.38
N PRO A 112 -7.12 -4.03 35.39
CA PRO A 112 -5.86 -3.30 35.42
C PRO A 112 -5.08 -3.56 36.72
N ASN A 113 -3.76 -3.40 36.67
CA ASN A 113 -2.86 -3.61 37.80
C ASN A 113 -2.69 -2.34 38.66
N VAL A 114 -2.58 -1.18 38.01
CA VAL A 114 -2.26 0.12 38.64
C VAL A 114 -3.09 1.26 38.04
N ALA A 115 -3.45 1.18 36.75
CA ALA A 115 -4.18 2.22 36.03
C ALA A 115 -5.71 2.12 36.19
N ARG A 116 -6.47 3.14 35.76
CA ARG A 116 -7.95 3.13 35.80
C ARG A 116 -8.54 2.19 34.75
N ARG A 117 -7.91 2.12 33.57
CA ARG A 117 -8.31 1.36 32.39
C ARG A 117 -7.11 0.63 31.77
N LYS A 118 -7.37 -0.52 31.16
CA LYS A 118 -6.41 -1.35 30.43
C LYS A 118 -6.56 -1.08 28.94
N VAL A 119 -5.52 -0.57 28.28
CA VAL A 119 -5.60 -0.05 26.92
C VAL A 119 -4.75 -0.90 25.97
N TYR A 120 -5.37 -1.37 24.90
CA TYR A 120 -4.78 -2.25 23.89
C TYR A 120 -4.59 -1.47 22.59
N ILE A 121 -3.34 -1.10 22.28
CA ILE A 121 -2.96 -0.45 21.03
C ILE A 121 -2.49 -1.55 20.07
N ILE A 122 -3.23 -1.77 18.98
CA ILE A 122 -2.86 -2.78 17.96
C ILE A 122 -2.55 -2.06 16.66
N ASP A 123 -1.26 -1.92 16.32
CA ASP A 123 -0.80 -1.22 15.13
C ASP A 123 -0.73 -2.14 13.90
N GLU A 124 -0.89 -1.54 12.72
CA GLU A 124 -1.01 -2.21 11.41
C GLU A 124 -1.94 -3.45 11.44
N VAL A 125 -3.08 -3.34 12.14
CA VAL A 125 -4.04 -4.43 12.47
C VAL A 125 -4.51 -5.26 11.27
N HIS A 126 -4.44 -4.72 10.04
CA HIS A 126 -4.75 -5.47 8.81
C HIS A 126 -3.77 -6.62 8.50
N MET A 127 -2.64 -6.69 9.21
CA MET A 127 -1.66 -7.79 9.13
C MET A 127 -2.08 -9.02 9.96
N MET A 128 -3.12 -8.90 10.80
CA MET A 128 -3.66 -10.01 11.59
C MET A 128 -4.28 -11.11 10.71
N THR A 129 -4.18 -12.36 11.19
CA THR A 129 -4.88 -13.51 10.59
C THR A 129 -6.40 -13.42 10.82
N LYS A 130 -7.20 -14.09 9.97
CA LYS A 130 -8.67 -14.08 10.09
C LYS A 130 -9.13 -14.73 11.39
N GLU A 131 -8.39 -15.74 11.80
CA GLU A 131 -8.55 -16.52 13.02
C GLU A 131 -8.32 -15.65 14.26
N ALA A 132 -7.30 -14.76 14.21
CA ALA A 132 -7.04 -13.77 15.24
C ALA A 132 -8.12 -12.68 15.29
N PHE A 133 -8.60 -12.16 14.16
CA PHE A 133 -9.76 -11.26 14.13
C PHE A 133 -11.01 -11.92 14.76
N ASN A 134 -11.29 -13.18 14.41
CA ASN A 134 -12.42 -13.93 14.97
C ASN A 134 -12.28 -14.19 16.47
N ALA A 135 -11.05 -14.32 16.99
CA ALA A 135 -10.79 -14.44 18.42
C ALA A 135 -11.08 -13.15 19.20
N LEU A 136 -10.91 -11.97 18.58
CA LEU A 136 -11.22 -10.67 19.17
C LEU A 136 -12.70 -10.28 19.06
N LEU A 137 -13.47 -10.80 18.10
CA LEU A 137 -14.86 -10.37 17.84
C LEU A 137 -15.73 -10.35 19.11
N LYS A 138 -15.73 -11.43 19.89
CA LYS A 138 -16.53 -11.51 21.14
C LYS A 138 -16.15 -10.43 22.14
N THR A 139 -14.86 -10.11 22.25
CA THR A 139 -14.34 -9.11 23.19
C THR A 139 -14.50 -7.67 22.68
N LEU A 140 -14.84 -7.49 21.39
CA LEU A 140 -15.31 -6.23 20.79
C LEU A 140 -16.84 -6.12 20.74
N GLU A 141 -17.57 -7.18 21.11
CA GLU A 141 -19.03 -7.19 21.29
C GLU A 141 -19.39 -6.96 22.75
N GLU A 142 -18.75 -7.71 23.64
CA GLU A 142 -18.95 -7.69 25.09
C GLU A 142 -17.61 -7.43 25.81
N PRO A 143 -17.01 -6.23 25.66
CA PRO A 143 -15.79 -5.85 26.36
C PRO A 143 -16.03 -5.67 27.87
N PRO A 144 -15.07 -6.06 28.74
CA PRO A 144 -15.08 -5.64 30.14
C PRO A 144 -14.99 -4.11 30.26
N ASP A 145 -15.69 -3.50 31.22
CA ASP A 145 -15.70 -2.04 31.45
C ASP A 145 -14.30 -1.40 31.57
N HIS A 146 -13.30 -2.15 32.01
CA HIS A 146 -11.93 -1.65 32.14
C HIS A 146 -11.13 -1.69 30.83
N ALA A 147 -11.57 -2.40 29.79
CA ALA A 147 -10.80 -2.69 28.59
C ALA A 147 -11.12 -1.73 27.43
N PHE A 148 -10.08 -1.15 26.82
CA PHE A 148 -10.19 -0.19 25.72
C PHE A 148 -9.28 -0.58 24.55
N PHE A 149 -9.79 -0.51 23.32
CA PHE A 149 -9.07 -0.89 22.11
C PHE A 149 -8.79 0.30 21.19
N CYS A 150 -7.56 0.38 20.72
CA CYS A 150 -7.05 1.38 19.79
C CYS A 150 -6.39 0.66 18.61
N LEU A 151 -7.20 0.27 17.63
CA LEU A 151 -6.73 -0.40 16.42
C LEU A 151 -6.22 0.64 15.43
N ALA A 152 -5.05 0.44 14.82
CA ALA A 152 -4.51 1.32 13.78
C ALA A 152 -4.23 0.56 12.48
N THR A 153 -4.49 1.20 11.33
CA THR A 153 -4.28 0.58 10.02
C THR A 153 -3.87 1.58 8.93
N THR A 154 -2.98 1.16 8.02
CA THR A 154 -2.80 1.79 6.70
C THR A 154 -3.83 1.34 5.67
N GLU A 155 -4.37 0.12 5.79
CA GLU A 155 -5.25 -0.51 4.80
C GLU A 155 -6.63 -0.86 5.39
N MET A 156 -7.54 0.13 5.39
CA MET A 156 -8.91 -0.03 5.92
C MET A 156 -9.70 -1.17 5.26
N HIS A 157 -9.48 -1.40 3.97
CA HIS A 157 -10.23 -2.38 3.17
C HIS A 157 -9.88 -3.84 3.51
N LYS A 158 -8.76 -4.09 4.18
CA LYS A 158 -8.35 -5.40 4.69
C LYS A 158 -8.93 -5.71 6.07
N VAL A 159 -9.42 -4.71 6.80
CA VAL A 159 -10.03 -4.89 8.13
C VAL A 159 -11.48 -5.37 7.96
N PRO A 160 -11.90 -6.51 8.55
CA PRO A 160 -13.25 -7.05 8.41
C PRO A 160 -14.34 -6.05 8.81
N GLU A 161 -15.47 -6.07 8.08
CA GLU A 161 -16.61 -5.20 8.36
C GLU A 161 -17.25 -5.48 9.73
N THR A 162 -17.16 -6.73 10.21
CA THR A 162 -17.54 -7.12 11.57
C THR A 162 -16.74 -6.38 12.64
N ILE A 163 -15.44 -6.15 12.43
CA ILE A 163 -14.59 -5.34 13.33
C ILE A 163 -14.93 -3.86 13.17
N ARG A 164 -15.03 -3.36 11.93
CA ARG A 164 -15.31 -1.95 11.62
C ARG A 164 -16.64 -1.47 12.22
N SER A 165 -17.67 -2.31 12.22
CA SER A 165 -18.99 -2.00 12.78
C SER A 165 -19.03 -1.93 14.32
N ARG A 166 -18.00 -2.45 15.00
CA ARG A 166 -17.83 -2.39 16.48
C ARG A 166 -16.86 -1.28 16.92
N CYS A 167 -16.19 -0.60 16.00
CA CYS A 167 -15.17 0.40 16.31
C CYS A 167 -15.57 1.81 15.86
N GLN A 168 -15.40 2.82 16.72
CA GLN A 168 -15.52 4.22 16.29
C GLN A 168 -14.34 4.54 15.34
N THR A 169 -14.65 4.72 14.05
CA THR A 169 -13.63 4.86 13.01
C THR A 169 -13.24 6.33 12.78
N PHE A 170 -11.93 6.61 12.75
CA PHE A 170 -11.37 7.94 12.55
C PHE A 170 -10.35 7.94 11.40
N SER A 171 -10.57 8.82 10.40
CA SER A 171 -9.77 8.89 9.18
C SER A 171 -8.74 10.02 9.23
N PHE A 172 -7.47 9.64 9.32
CA PHE A 172 -6.30 10.52 9.34
C PHE A 172 -5.93 10.95 7.93
N GLN A 173 -5.95 12.25 7.68
CA GLN A 173 -5.56 12.81 6.38
C GLN A 173 -4.04 12.83 6.22
N ARG A 174 -3.56 12.87 4.97
CA ARG A 174 -2.17 13.22 4.66
C ARG A 174 -1.93 14.68 5.07
N PHE A 175 -0.72 14.98 5.55
CA PHE A 175 -0.33 16.36 5.84
C PHE A 175 -0.20 17.18 4.55
N THR A 176 -0.55 18.47 4.61
CA THR A 176 -0.25 19.40 3.50
C THR A 176 1.24 19.71 3.44
N LEU A 177 1.74 20.18 2.29
CA LEU A 177 3.15 20.60 2.14
C LEU A 177 3.52 21.66 3.18
N THR A 178 2.68 22.67 3.38
CA THR A 178 2.86 23.71 4.41
C THR A 178 2.98 23.11 5.81
N GLN A 179 2.05 22.21 6.21
CA GLN A 179 2.11 21.56 7.53
C GLN A 179 3.36 20.69 7.74
N LEU A 180 3.93 20.12 6.67
CA LEU A 180 5.21 19.44 6.74
C LEU A 180 6.36 20.46 6.87
N THR A 181 6.45 21.43 5.96
CA THR A 181 7.53 22.42 5.91
C THR A 181 7.59 23.24 7.23
N ASP A 182 6.46 23.71 7.74
CA ASP A 182 6.35 24.40 9.05
C ASP A 182 6.90 23.53 10.19
N ARG A 183 6.57 22.23 10.21
CA ARG A 183 6.99 21.31 11.27
C ARG A 183 8.46 20.89 11.12
N LEU A 184 8.99 20.81 9.90
CA LEU A 184 10.42 20.59 9.67
C LEU A 184 11.24 21.82 10.04
N ALA A 185 10.77 23.04 9.75
CA ALA A 185 11.40 24.28 10.16
C ALA A 185 11.48 24.38 11.69
N TYR A 186 10.36 24.13 12.39
CA TYR A 186 10.32 24.06 13.85
C TYR A 186 11.32 23.04 14.43
N ILE A 187 11.48 21.87 13.81
CA ILE A 187 12.46 20.86 14.26
C ILE A 187 13.89 21.34 13.98
N SER A 188 14.14 21.95 12.83
CA SER A 188 15.45 22.46 12.44
C SER A 188 15.94 23.56 13.40
N GLU A 189 15.08 24.53 13.74
CA GLU A 189 15.37 25.54 14.77
C GLU A 189 15.76 24.93 16.11
N LYS A 190 15.03 23.89 16.56
CA LYS A 190 15.24 23.26 17.88
C LYS A 190 16.48 22.36 17.94
N GLU A 191 16.90 21.76 16.83
CA GLU A 191 18.14 20.98 16.73
C GLU A 191 19.35 21.83 16.27
N SER A 192 19.17 23.13 16.01
CA SER A 192 20.19 24.02 15.43
C SER A 192 20.68 23.58 14.03
N ILE A 193 19.77 23.03 13.22
CA ILE A 193 20.00 22.69 11.82
C ILE A 193 19.77 23.93 10.95
N ASN A 194 20.75 24.27 10.11
CA ASN A 194 20.63 25.37 9.15
C ASN A 194 19.92 24.84 7.89
N ALA A 195 18.62 25.10 7.78
CA ALA A 195 17.78 24.58 6.70
C ALA A 195 17.21 25.71 5.83
N GLU A 196 17.43 25.63 4.53
CA GLU A 196 16.82 26.52 3.55
C GLU A 196 15.36 26.11 3.32
N THR A 197 14.47 27.09 3.14
CA THR A 197 13.03 26.84 2.90
C THR A 197 12.84 25.89 1.72
N GLU A 198 13.55 26.15 0.63
CA GLU A 198 13.58 25.39 -0.61
C GLU A 198 14.02 23.92 -0.40
N GLY A 199 14.97 23.69 0.51
CA GLY A 199 15.41 22.35 0.91
C GLY A 199 14.34 21.60 1.70
N LEU A 200 13.74 22.26 2.70
CA LEU A 200 12.61 21.69 3.46
C LEU A 200 11.41 21.38 2.56
N ASP A 201 11.16 22.23 1.57
CA ASP A 201 10.05 22.10 0.62
C ASP A 201 10.22 20.88 -0.31
N ILE A 202 11.47 20.56 -0.71
CA ILE A 202 11.80 19.32 -1.42
C ILE A 202 11.60 18.09 -0.52
N ILE A 203 12.03 18.14 0.75
CA ILE A 203 11.79 17.06 1.73
C ILE A 203 10.29 16.83 1.91
N SER A 204 9.50 17.90 2.11
CA SER A 204 8.05 17.87 2.25
C SER A 204 7.36 17.25 1.03
N ARG A 205 7.83 17.56 -0.19
CA ARG A 205 7.34 16.94 -1.43
C ARG A 205 7.68 15.45 -1.49
N LYS A 206 8.94 15.05 -1.23
CA LYS A 206 9.39 13.65 -1.29
C LYS A 206 8.74 12.75 -0.22
N ALA A 207 8.27 13.33 0.88
CA ALA A 207 7.57 12.62 1.95
C ALA A 207 6.07 12.35 1.69
N GLU A 208 5.51 12.82 0.57
CA GLU A 208 4.10 12.66 0.15
C GLU A 208 3.01 12.91 1.23
N GLY A 209 3.26 13.76 2.22
CA GLY A 209 2.30 14.00 3.32
C GLY A 209 2.41 13.05 4.52
N GLY A 210 3.49 12.26 4.63
CA GLY A 210 3.82 11.43 5.79
C GLY A 210 4.86 12.09 6.70
N LEU A 211 4.46 12.60 7.87
CA LEU A 211 5.35 13.38 8.75
C LEU A 211 6.50 12.57 9.35
N ARG A 212 6.31 11.28 9.64
CA ARG A 212 7.40 10.39 10.10
C ARG A 212 8.52 10.31 9.04
N ASP A 213 8.12 10.15 7.79
CA ASP A 213 9.01 9.94 6.67
C ASP A 213 9.72 11.27 6.32
N ALA A 214 9.01 12.41 6.36
CA ALA A 214 9.58 13.76 6.26
C ALA A 214 10.67 14.04 7.31
N ILE A 215 10.42 13.73 8.59
CA ILE A 215 11.40 13.93 9.67
C ILE A 215 12.61 13.00 9.50
N SER A 216 12.39 11.77 9.00
CA SER A 216 13.48 10.82 8.75
C SER A 216 14.39 11.27 7.60
N LEU A 217 13.82 11.86 6.55
CA LEU A 217 14.57 12.47 5.44
C LEU A 217 15.36 13.70 5.90
N LEU A 218 14.77 14.58 6.74
CA LEU A 218 15.49 15.70 7.34
C LEU A 218 16.68 15.23 8.21
N GLU A 219 16.47 14.20 9.04
CA GLU A 219 17.51 13.61 9.88
C GLU A 219 18.66 13.01 9.03
N GLN A 220 18.34 12.37 7.90
CA GLN A 220 19.33 11.86 6.95
C GLN A 220 20.14 13.01 6.32
N VAL A 221 19.48 13.98 5.67
CA VAL A 221 20.20 15.07 4.99
C VAL A 221 21.05 15.87 5.98
N ALA A 222 20.54 16.18 7.17
CA ALA A 222 21.29 16.90 8.19
C ALA A 222 22.55 16.13 8.65
N ALA A 223 22.47 14.81 8.80
CA ALA A 223 23.62 13.96 9.15
C ALA A 223 24.68 13.87 8.04
N GLU A 224 24.25 13.87 6.76
CA GLU A 224 25.16 13.83 5.60
C GLU A 224 25.85 15.18 5.30
N THR A 225 25.34 16.29 5.85
CA THR A 225 25.69 17.67 5.43
C THR A 225 26.22 18.56 6.56
N GLU A 226 26.61 17.97 7.69
CA GLU A 226 27.00 18.73 8.90
C GLU A 226 25.96 19.80 9.31
N ASN A 227 24.69 19.40 9.24
CA ASN A 227 23.50 20.22 9.50
C ASN A 227 23.26 21.39 8.52
N GLN A 228 23.78 21.32 7.28
CA GLN A 228 23.57 22.32 6.22
C GLN A 228 22.55 21.83 5.17
N VAL A 229 21.26 21.88 5.53
CA VAL A 229 20.14 21.40 4.70
C VAL A 229 19.77 22.46 3.64
N THR A 230 20.67 22.66 2.69
CA THR A 230 20.47 23.53 1.51
C THR A 230 19.73 22.80 0.39
N GLN A 231 19.13 23.53 -0.56
CA GLN A 231 18.43 22.96 -1.71
C GLN A 231 19.29 21.92 -2.45
N LYS A 232 20.56 22.26 -2.72
CA LYS A 232 21.52 21.40 -3.43
C LYS A 232 21.90 20.17 -2.61
N ALA A 233 22.10 20.32 -1.31
CA ALA A 233 22.36 19.21 -0.39
C ALA A 233 21.20 18.20 -0.41
N VAL A 234 19.95 18.67 -0.31
CA VAL A 234 18.76 17.83 -0.38
C VAL A 234 18.64 17.13 -1.74
N GLN A 235 18.89 17.84 -2.86
CA GLN A 235 18.86 17.24 -4.21
C GLN A 235 19.87 16.09 -4.34
N MET A 236 21.13 16.30 -3.93
CA MET A 236 22.19 15.29 -4.00
C MET A 236 21.93 14.11 -3.06
N SER A 237 21.54 14.36 -1.80
CA SER A 237 21.28 13.33 -0.79
C SER A 237 20.09 12.44 -1.13
N LEU A 238 18.97 13.04 -1.56
CA LEU A 238 17.72 12.31 -1.81
C LEU A 238 17.58 11.80 -3.25
N GLY A 239 18.60 11.99 -4.09
CA GLY A 239 18.57 11.67 -5.52
C GLY A 239 17.41 12.36 -6.25
N VAL A 240 17.01 13.55 -5.79
CA VAL A 240 15.89 14.31 -6.38
C VAL A 240 16.40 15.08 -7.58
N SER A 241 15.73 14.86 -8.70
CA SER A 241 16.04 15.49 -9.98
C SER A 241 16.03 17.01 -9.88
N ASP A 242 17.07 17.67 -10.36
CA ASP A 242 17.04 19.12 -10.43
C ASP A 242 15.93 19.60 -11.39
N THR A 243 15.19 20.62 -10.99
CA THR A 243 14.05 21.13 -11.75
C THR A 243 14.48 21.71 -13.10
N GLY A 244 15.68 22.29 -13.20
CA GLY A 244 16.27 22.68 -14.48
C GLY A 244 16.52 21.47 -15.39
N THR A 245 16.94 20.32 -14.85
CA THR A 245 17.10 19.08 -15.63
C THR A 245 15.76 18.57 -16.18
N LEU A 246 14.68 18.64 -15.39
CA LEU A 246 13.33 18.28 -15.82
C LEU A 246 12.80 19.22 -16.91
N ILE A 247 13.03 20.53 -16.77
CA ILE A 247 12.67 21.55 -17.76
C ILE A 247 13.45 21.33 -19.07
N ASN A 248 14.78 21.19 -18.99
CA ASN A 248 15.65 20.97 -20.16
C ASN A 248 15.22 19.74 -20.96
N LEU A 249 14.92 18.61 -20.29
CA LEU A 249 14.42 17.42 -20.98
C LEU A 249 13.09 17.68 -21.68
N TYR A 250 12.14 18.36 -21.03
CA TYR A 250 10.86 18.72 -21.63
C TYR A 250 11.02 19.66 -22.84
N GLU A 251 11.95 20.61 -22.79
CA GLU A 251 12.25 21.52 -23.90
C GLU A 251 12.93 20.81 -25.09
N SER A 252 13.90 19.91 -24.86
CA SER A 252 14.47 19.05 -25.91
C SER A 252 13.40 18.16 -26.56
N LEU A 253 12.51 17.55 -25.77
CA LEU A 253 11.39 16.76 -26.30
C LEU A 253 10.43 17.62 -27.14
N LYS A 254 10.07 18.82 -26.65
CA LYS A 254 9.15 19.76 -27.32
C LYS A 254 9.73 20.34 -28.62
N SER A 255 11.04 20.55 -28.67
CA SER A 255 11.76 21.03 -29.86
C SER A 255 12.08 19.92 -30.88
N GLY A 256 11.97 18.65 -30.50
CA GLY A 256 12.37 17.52 -31.35
C GLY A 256 13.87 17.25 -31.36
N ASP A 257 14.61 17.80 -30.39
CA ASP A 257 16.03 17.58 -30.17
C ASP A 257 16.27 16.26 -29.42
N SER A 258 16.50 15.20 -30.18
CA SER A 258 16.89 13.89 -29.65
C SER A 258 18.27 13.90 -29.01
N GLN A 259 19.18 14.79 -29.40
CA GLN A 259 20.54 14.81 -28.88
C GLN A 259 20.60 15.42 -27.48
N GLY A 260 20.04 16.62 -27.28
CA GLY A 260 19.97 17.24 -25.95
C GLY A 260 19.16 16.42 -24.94
N GLY A 261 18.10 15.73 -25.40
CA GLY A 261 17.34 14.79 -24.57
C GLY A 261 18.18 13.60 -24.10
N LEU A 262 18.99 13.00 -24.99
CA LEU A 262 19.87 11.87 -24.66
C LEU A 262 21.10 12.31 -23.84
N ASP A 263 21.73 13.44 -24.16
CA ASP A 263 22.82 13.98 -23.35
C ASP A 263 22.34 14.37 -21.94
N THR A 264 21.07 14.75 -21.76
CA THR A 264 20.45 14.94 -20.43
C THR A 264 20.37 13.63 -19.64
N LEU A 265 19.89 12.54 -20.24
CA LEU A 265 19.86 11.20 -19.60
C LEU A 265 21.27 10.68 -19.27
N LYS A 266 22.24 10.92 -20.16
CA LYS A 266 23.64 10.56 -19.98
C LYS A 266 24.31 11.31 -18.83
N ASN A 267 24.01 12.60 -18.66
CA ASN A 267 24.48 13.40 -17.52
C ASN A 267 23.92 12.87 -16.19
N LEU A 268 22.67 12.38 -16.18
CA LEU A 268 22.07 11.71 -15.01
C LEU A 268 22.78 10.39 -14.67
N SER A 269 23.15 9.58 -15.67
CA SER A 269 23.97 8.36 -15.47
C SER A 269 25.33 8.72 -14.85
N GLN A 270 26.02 9.72 -15.40
CA GLN A 270 27.34 10.17 -14.92
C GLN A 270 27.32 10.75 -13.50
N ASN A 271 26.22 11.40 -13.11
CA ASN A 271 26.00 11.91 -11.75
C ASN A 271 25.47 10.84 -10.77
N GLY A 272 25.29 9.59 -11.20
CA GLY A 272 24.81 8.49 -10.35
C GLY A 272 23.33 8.60 -9.94
N SER A 273 22.52 9.37 -10.68
CA SER A 273 21.11 9.57 -10.36
C SER A 273 20.26 8.32 -10.65
N ASP A 274 19.30 7.99 -9.77
CA ASP A 274 18.38 6.88 -10.01
C ASP A 274 17.36 7.23 -11.11
N PHE A 275 17.47 6.56 -12.25
CA PHE A 275 16.55 6.68 -13.38
C PHE A 275 15.09 6.38 -13.05
N ARG A 276 14.81 5.57 -12.02
CA ARG A 276 13.43 5.32 -11.57
C ARG A 276 12.88 6.56 -10.87
N SER A 277 13.62 7.12 -9.92
CA SER A 277 13.28 8.38 -9.25
C SER A 277 13.17 9.51 -10.26
N PHE A 278 14.12 9.64 -11.19
CA PHE A 278 14.07 10.66 -12.25
C PHE A 278 12.80 10.56 -13.11
N GLY A 279 12.45 9.36 -13.60
CA GLY A 279 11.24 9.20 -14.40
C GLY A 279 9.96 9.47 -13.60
N HIS A 280 9.93 9.17 -12.30
CA HIS A 280 8.81 9.54 -11.42
C HIS A 280 8.72 11.04 -11.17
N ASP A 281 9.85 11.72 -10.89
CA ASP A 281 9.94 13.18 -10.75
C ASP A 281 9.47 13.87 -12.06
N PHE A 282 9.87 13.34 -13.22
CA PHE A 282 9.48 13.84 -14.55
C PHE A 282 8.00 13.62 -14.89
N LEU A 283 7.39 12.48 -14.53
CA LEU A 283 5.94 12.32 -14.61
C LEU A 283 5.19 13.28 -13.69
N GLY A 284 5.75 13.60 -12.52
CA GLY A 284 5.23 14.66 -11.63
C GLY A 284 5.19 16.01 -12.33
N TYR A 285 6.32 16.43 -12.91
CA TYR A 285 6.44 17.66 -13.69
C TYR A 285 5.49 17.69 -14.90
N LEU A 286 5.40 16.60 -15.68
CA LEU A 286 4.48 16.49 -16.81
C LEU A 286 3.00 16.61 -16.39
N ARG A 287 2.64 16.09 -15.21
CA ARG A 287 1.29 16.22 -14.65
C ARG A 287 0.97 17.68 -14.27
N GLU A 288 1.92 18.41 -13.70
CA GLU A 288 1.76 19.84 -13.41
C GLU A 288 1.63 20.67 -14.69
N GLN A 289 2.46 20.37 -15.69
CA GLN A 289 2.36 20.94 -17.04
C GLN A 289 0.97 20.67 -17.66
N MET A 290 0.50 19.42 -17.65
CA MET A 290 -0.82 19.01 -18.15
C MET A 290 -1.95 19.82 -17.50
N LEU A 291 -1.92 19.98 -16.16
CA LEU A 291 -2.93 20.77 -15.44
C LEU A 291 -2.87 22.27 -15.82
N SER A 292 -1.67 22.84 -15.99
CA SER A 292 -1.49 24.23 -16.44
C SER A 292 -1.84 24.46 -17.92
N GLN A 293 -1.95 23.38 -18.70
CA GLN A 293 -2.22 23.40 -20.14
C GLN A 293 -3.66 22.99 -20.51
N LEU A 294 -4.54 22.79 -19.52
CA LEU A 294 -5.97 22.57 -19.77
C LEU A 294 -6.56 23.66 -20.68
N GLY A 295 -7.11 23.23 -21.82
CA GLY A 295 -7.67 24.12 -22.86
C GLY A 295 -6.65 24.71 -23.85
N LYS A 296 -5.36 24.39 -23.75
CA LYS A 296 -4.32 24.82 -24.71
C LYS A 296 -3.99 23.70 -25.72
N PRO A 297 -3.57 24.03 -26.96
CA PRO A 297 -3.18 23.02 -27.95
C PRO A 297 -1.95 22.19 -27.54
N GLU A 298 -1.09 22.72 -26.66
CA GLU A 298 0.11 22.06 -26.15
C GLU A 298 -0.19 20.80 -25.33
N LEU A 299 -1.40 20.70 -24.76
CA LEU A 299 -1.84 19.58 -23.92
C LEU A 299 -1.69 18.22 -24.59
N GLY A 300 -1.94 18.13 -25.90
CA GLY A 300 -1.82 16.88 -26.66
C GLY A 300 -0.39 16.33 -26.75
N PHE A 301 0.61 17.21 -26.71
CA PHE A 301 2.01 16.79 -26.63
C PHE A 301 2.36 16.27 -25.23
N THR A 302 1.99 17.04 -24.20
CA THR A 302 2.25 16.69 -22.78
C THR A 302 1.60 15.36 -22.39
N LEU A 303 0.38 15.08 -22.87
CA LEU A 303 -0.28 13.78 -22.67
C LEU A 303 0.53 12.63 -23.30
N LYS A 304 1.03 12.78 -24.54
CA LYS A 304 1.87 11.74 -25.16
C LYS A 304 3.19 11.53 -24.40
N CYS A 305 3.79 12.59 -23.86
CA CYS A 305 4.97 12.46 -23.00
C CYS A 305 4.68 11.61 -21.75
N ILE A 306 3.51 11.75 -21.12
CA ILE A 306 3.09 10.93 -19.98
C ILE A 306 2.97 9.45 -20.41
N GLU A 307 2.28 9.17 -21.52
CA GLU A 307 2.09 7.79 -22.01
C GLU A 307 3.40 7.05 -22.29
N GLU A 308 4.34 7.66 -23.02
CA GLU A 308 5.65 7.04 -23.34
C GLU A 308 6.52 6.86 -22.08
N PHE A 309 6.52 7.82 -21.14
CA PHE A 309 7.30 7.71 -19.90
C PHE A 309 6.69 6.71 -18.89
N GLU A 310 5.36 6.56 -18.81
CA GLU A 310 4.75 5.49 -18.02
C GLU A 310 5.15 4.10 -18.56
N VAL A 311 5.15 3.92 -19.88
CA VAL A 311 5.60 2.67 -20.52
C VAL A 311 7.10 2.42 -20.27
N ALA A 312 7.93 3.47 -20.31
CA ALA A 312 9.36 3.37 -19.98
C ALA A 312 9.58 2.96 -18.52
N LEU A 313 8.94 3.63 -17.55
CA LEU A 313 9.04 3.34 -16.11
C LEU A 313 8.61 1.91 -15.74
N GLN A 314 7.63 1.36 -16.45
CA GLN A 314 7.25 -0.05 -16.32
C GLN A 314 8.38 -0.97 -16.82
N ARG A 315 8.93 -0.70 -18.01
CA ARG A 315 10.04 -1.47 -18.60
C ARG A 315 11.35 -1.38 -17.81
N LEU A 316 11.59 -0.30 -17.07
CA LEU A 316 12.72 -0.19 -16.11
C LEU A 316 12.76 -1.33 -15.08
N LYS A 317 11.66 -2.05 -14.83
CA LYS A 317 11.64 -3.18 -13.87
C LYS A 317 12.17 -4.49 -14.45
N THR A 318 12.34 -4.58 -15.77
CA THR A 318 12.66 -5.83 -16.48
C THR A 318 13.76 -5.69 -17.53
N SER A 319 14.25 -4.47 -17.80
CA SER A 319 15.30 -4.22 -18.79
C SER A 319 16.69 -4.63 -18.27
N PRO A 320 17.54 -5.29 -19.07
CA PRO A 320 18.93 -5.58 -18.71
C PRO A 320 19.83 -4.34 -18.62
N ILE A 321 19.46 -3.26 -19.30
CA ILE A 321 20.11 -1.93 -19.28
C ILE A 321 19.07 -0.96 -18.72
N ILE A 322 19.43 -0.17 -17.70
CA ILE A 322 18.45 0.63 -16.94
C ILE A 322 18.07 1.89 -17.72
N GLU A 323 19.00 2.50 -18.44
CA GLU A 323 18.83 3.72 -19.22
C GLU A 323 17.92 3.52 -20.44
N LEU A 324 18.11 2.39 -21.13
CA LEU A 324 17.58 2.12 -22.47
C LEU A 324 16.05 2.36 -22.65
N PRO A 325 15.15 2.01 -21.70
CA PRO A 325 13.72 2.31 -21.86
C PRO A 325 13.39 3.80 -21.91
N LEU A 326 14.16 4.65 -21.21
CA LEU A 326 13.98 6.10 -21.21
C LEU A 326 14.60 6.73 -22.47
N GLU A 327 15.78 6.24 -22.91
CA GLU A 327 16.39 6.64 -24.18
C GLU A 327 15.44 6.38 -25.36
N ILE A 328 14.79 5.20 -25.40
CA ILE A 328 13.79 4.86 -26.41
C ILE A 328 12.58 5.82 -26.34
N ALA A 329 12.08 6.17 -25.15
CA ALA A 329 10.98 7.13 -25.02
C ALA A 329 11.36 8.53 -25.53
N VAL A 330 12.58 9.00 -25.25
CA VAL A 330 13.11 10.28 -25.78
C VAL A 330 13.16 10.25 -27.32
N ILE A 331 13.65 9.16 -27.91
CA ILE A 331 13.71 8.98 -29.36
C ILE A 331 12.31 8.91 -29.99
N ASN A 332 11.38 8.12 -29.42
CA ASN A 332 9.99 8.02 -29.88
C ASN A 332 9.28 9.38 -29.89
N LEU A 333 9.44 10.17 -28.83
CA LEU A 333 8.81 11.47 -28.68
C LEU A 333 9.40 12.50 -29.66
N THR A 334 10.72 12.59 -29.76
CA THR A 334 11.40 13.56 -30.66
C THR A 334 11.19 13.26 -32.14
N GLN A 335 11.17 11.99 -32.56
CA GLN A 335 10.76 11.60 -33.92
C GLN A 335 9.28 11.88 -34.20
N ALA A 336 8.42 11.88 -33.17
CA ALA A 336 7.03 12.26 -33.31
C ALA A 336 6.85 13.78 -33.44
N THR A 337 7.63 14.62 -32.76
CA THR A 337 7.61 16.08 -32.95
C THR A 337 8.12 16.48 -34.35
N GLN A 338 9.12 15.79 -34.91
CA GLN A 338 9.57 16.04 -36.29
C GLN A 338 8.51 15.72 -37.37
N ASN A 339 7.47 14.94 -37.06
CA ASN A 339 6.35 14.66 -37.96
C ASN A 339 5.18 15.67 -37.86
N TYR A 340 5.27 16.70 -37.01
CA TYR A 340 4.31 17.81 -37.01
C TYR A 340 4.72 18.88 -38.03
N PRO A 341 3.94 19.14 -39.09
CA PRO A 341 4.22 20.24 -40.00
C PRO A 341 4.01 21.58 -39.26
N SER A 342 5.08 22.37 -39.17
CA SER A 342 5.00 23.75 -38.68
C SER A 342 4.00 24.54 -39.52
N VAL A 343 2.95 25.09 -38.88
CA VAL A 343 1.91 25.86 -39.59
C VAL A 343 2.56 27.06 -40.29
N PRO A 344 2.51 27.16 -41.64
CA PRO A 344 3.17 28.24 -42.34
C PRO A 344 2.42 29.56 -42.09
N VAL A 345 3.07 30.48 -41.37
CA VAL A 345 2.56 31.83 -41.15
C VAL A 345 2.55 32.58 -42.48
N ASN A 346 1.41 32.53 -43.17
CA ASN A 346 1.23 33.09 -44.51
C ASN A 346 1.11 34.63 -44.44
N THR A 347 2.23 35.31 -44.27
CA THR A 347 2.33 36.78 -44.28
C THR A 347 2.11 37.35 -45.68
N LYS A 348 0.84 37.36 -46.14
CA LYS A 348 0.41 38.06 -47.36
C LYS A 348 -0.47 39.25 -47.00
N THR A 349 0.19 40.37 -46.73
CA THR A 349 -0.42 41.69 -46.54
C THR A 349 -1.15 42.15 -47.81
N PRO A 350 -2.45 42.47 -47.75
CA PRO A 350 -3.12 43.20 -48.83
C PRO A 350 -2.72 44.68 -48.81
N ALA A 351 -2.52 45.29 -49.98
CA ALA A 351 -2.23 46.72 -50.13
C ALA A 351 -3.51 47.59 -50.04
N VAL A 352 -3.34 48.91 -49.99
CA VAL A 352 -4.36 49.88 -49.56
C VAL A 352 -4.85 50.79 -50.71
N ALA A 353 -6.16 51.08 -50.71
CA ALA A 353 -6.86 52.18 -51.42
C ALA A 353 -6.93 52.10 -52.98
N PRO A 354 -7.79 52.89 -53.68
CA PRO A 354 -8.68 53.98 -53.23
C PRO A 354 -10.19 53.75 -53.50
N ALA A 355 -11.03 54.80 -53.39
CA ALA A 355 -12.48 54.70 -53.13
C ALA A 355 -13.43 55.50 -54.08
N ALA A 356 -14.68 55.04 -54.15
CA ALA A 356 -15.92 55.72 -54.60
C ALA A 356 -17.14 54.85 -54.13
N THR A 357 -18.42 55.26 -54.07
CA THR A 357 -19.12 56.53 -54.38
C THR A 357 -20.17 56.83 -53.25
N MET A 358 -21.43 57.22 -53.55
CA MET A 358 -22.48 57.50 -52.54
C MET A 358 -23.91 57.13 -53.01
N ALA A 359 -24.73 56.65 -52.05
CA ALA A 359 -26.21 56.80 -51.93
C ALA A 359 -27.15 56.17 -53.00
N PRO A 360 -28.48 55.98 -52.73
CA PRO A 360 -29.28 56.34 -51.54
C PRO A 360 -30.11 55.18 -50.88
N THR A 361 -30.81 55.54 -49.79
CA THR A 361 -31.76 54.78 -48.91
C THR A 361 -33.21 54.75 -49.46
N PRO A 362 -34.26 54.20 -48.76
CA PRO A 362 -34.43 53.60 -47.40
C PRO A 362 -34.84 52.10 -47.44
N THR A 363 -35.37 51.36 -46.43
CA THR A 363 -36.02 51.55 -45.09
C THR A 363 -35.78 50.21 -44.28
N ARG A 364 -36.26 49.84 -43.06
CA ARG A 364 -37.18 50.31 -41.98
C ARG A 364 -36.74 49.67 -40.62
N ALA A 365 -37.31 50.10 -39.50
CA ALA A 365 -37.00 49.75 -38.09
C ALA A 365 -38.25 49.28 -37.27
N PRO A 366 -38.16 48.94 -35.94
CA PRO A 366 -37.25 47.98 -35.27
C PRO A 366 -37.87 47.17 -34.07
N ASP A 367 -37.01 46.43 -33.33
CA ASP A 367 -37.00 46.16 -31.86
C ASP A 367 -38.04 45.23 -31.16
N PRO A 368 -37.77 44.71 -29.91
CA PRO A 368 -36.52 44.67 -29.11
C PRO A 368 -36.13 43.27 -28.52
N THR A 369 -35.07 43.24 -27.68
CA THR A 369 -34.49 42.09 -26.93
C THR A 369 -35.23 41.67 -25.65
N PRO A 370 -34.79 40.59 -24.96
CA PRO A 370 -34.28 40.79 -23.58
C PRO A 370 -33.04 39.94 -23.19
N MET A 371 -32.48 40.20 -22.00
CA MET A 371 -31.43 39.40 -21.34
C MET A 371 -31.72 39.20 -19.83
N THR A 372 -31.07 38.18 -19.25
CA THR A 372 -30.59 38.07 -17.84
C THR A 372 -31.52 37.82 -16.63
N GLN A 373 -31.06 36.86 -15.82
CA GLN A 373 -30.85 36.88 -14.35
C GLN A 373 -31.87 36.30 -13.32
N THR A 374 -31.34 35.33 -12.55
CA THR A 374 -31.45 35.04 -11.09
C THR A 374 -32.74 35.29 -10.30
N ILE A 375 -33.12 34.29 -9.49
CA ILE A 375 -34.01 34.42 -8.32
C ILE A 375 -33.36 33.71 -7.11
N SER A 376 -33.65 34.19 -5.89
CA SER A 376 -33.10 33.73 -4.61
C SER A 376 -34.15 32.99 -3.74
N THR A 377 -33.73 32.46 -2.59
CA THR A 377 -34.54 31.67 -1.64
C THR A 377 -35.40 32.50 -0.68
N SER A 378 -36.61 32.04 -0.34
CA SER A 378 -37.19 32.10 1.03
C SER A 378 -38.50 31.29 1.16
N ASP A 379 -38.80 30.87 2.41
CA ASP A 379 -40.11 30.59 3.05
C ASP A 379 -41.16 29.70 2.31
N GLY A 380 -41.65 28.57 2.85
CA GLY A 380 -41.90 28.22 4.24
C GLY A 380 -43.38 27.87 4.44
N PHE A 381 -43.71 26.60 4.68
CA PHE A 381 -45.05 26.14 5.13
C PHE A 381 -44.93 24.91 6.04
N VAL A 382 -45.90 24.72 6.94
CA VAL A 382 -45.91 23.70 8.01
C VAL A 382 -47.27 23.00 8.07
N PHE A 383 -47.30 21.70 8.33
CA PHE A 383 -48.44 21.00 8.96
C PHE A 383 -48.01 19.69 9.65
N GLU A 384 -48.75 19.29 10.69
CA GLU A 384 -48.51 18.10 11.53
C GLU A 384 -49.57 16.99 11.27
N GLY A 385 -49.35 15.73 11.68
CA GLY A 385 -50.45 14.74 11.73
C GLY A 385 -50.13 13.24 11.80
N ALA A 386 -49.84 12.73 13.00
CA ALA A 386 -50.13 11.37 13.54
C ALA A 386 -50.26 10.10 12.64
N ALA A 387 -49.32 9.16 12.84
CA ALA A 387 -49.48 7.73 13.17
C ALA A 387 -50.53 6.80 12.48
N GLN A 388 -50.06 5.63 12.00
CA GLN A 388 -50.43 4.31 12.55
C GLN A 388 -49.51 3.16 12.04
N SER A 389 -49.56 2.00 12.69
CA SER A 389 -48.87 0.74 12.31
C SER A 389 -49.91 -0.30 11.85
N PRO A 390 -49.54 -1.35 11.09
CA PRO A 390 -49.42 -2.65 11.78
C PRO A 390 -48.38 -3.63 11.19
N ALA A 391 -48.17 -4.72 11.94
CA ALA A 391 -47.67 -6.03 11.51
C ALA A 391 -48.48 -7.12 12.27
N PRO A 392 -48.31 -8.44 12.08
CA PRO A 392 -47.51 -9.18 11.08
C PRO A 392 -48.36 -10.21 10.28
N ALA A 393 -47.73 -10.95 9.35
CA ALA A 393 -48.32 -12.15 8.71
C ALA A 393 -47.23 -13.19 8.33
N THR A 394 -47.64 -14.44 8.07
CA THR A 394 -46.75 -15.63 8.06
C THR A 394 -46.74 -16.44 6.76
N ALA A 395 -45.66 -17.23 6.62
CA ALA A 395 -45.59 -18.59 6.04
C ALA A 395 -45.25 -18.84 4.55
N THR A 396 -44.25 -19.72 4.39
CA THR A 396 -44.08 -20.80 3.38
C THR A 396 -43.75 -20.52 1.90
N SER A 397 -42.90 -21.41 1.38
CA SER A 397 -42.41 -21.54 -0.01
C SER A 397 -43.34 -22.40 -0.89
N PRO A 398 -43.14 -22.40 -2.22
CA PRO A 398 -42.65 -23.62 -2.88
C PRO A 398 -41.73 -23.42 -4.12
N THR A 399 -41.06 -24.49 -4.54
CA THR A 399 -40.40 -24.68 -5.86
C THR A 399 -41.39 -25.30 -6.88
N PRO A 400 -41.20 -25.23 -8.22
CA PRO A 400 -40.22 -26.07 -8.93
C PRO A 400 -39.56 -25.47 -10.22
N GLU A 401 -38.77 -26.31 -10.89
CA GLU A 401 -38.10 -26.18 -12.21
C GLU A 401 -39.09 -26.27 -13.43
N PRO A 402 -38.70 -26.19 -14.75
CA PRO A 402 -37.39 -26.53 -15.36
C PRO A 402 -36.81 -25.70 -16.54
N ALA A 403 -35.53 -25.95 -16.83
CA ALA A 403 -34.83 -26.05 -18.14
C ALA A 403 -35.00 -25.03 -19.31
N VAL A 404 -33.85 -24.67 -19.93
CA VAL A 404 -33.51 -24.91 -21.38
C VAL A 404 -32.00 -24.65 -21.59
N ALA A 405 -31.36 -25.37 -22.52
CA ALA A 405 -29.99 -25.12 -23.01
C ALA A 405 -29.92 -25.34 -24.54
N PRO A 406 -28.91 -24.77 -25.25
CA PRO A 406 -28.07 -25.68 -26.05
C PRO A 406 -26.59 -25.26 -26.25
N LYS A 407 -25.69 -26.08 -25.70
CA LYS A 407 -24.56 -26.80 -26.36
C LYS A 407 -23.44 -26.09 -27.17
N PRO A 408 -22.28 -26.76 -27.39
CA PRO A 408 -20.99 -26.11 -27.70
C PRO A 408 -20.25 -26.66 -28.95
N LYS A 409 -19.03 -26.16 -29.21
CA LYS A 409 -17.81 -26.99 -29.41
C LYS A 409 -16.55 -26.14 -29.64
N GLU A 410 -15.44 -26.49 -28.99
CA GLU A 410 -14.24 -26.99 -29.69
C GLU A 410 -13.45 -27.92 -28.73
N GLU A 411 -12.54 -28.75 -29.24
CA GLU A 411 -12.05 -29.95 -28.55
C GLU A 411 -10.53 -29.96 -28.32
N THR A 412 -10.07 -30.51 -27.19
CA THR A 412 -8.72 -31.11 -27.11
C THR A 412 -8.65 -32.27 -26.11
N ALA A 413 -8.46 -33.48 -26.64
CA ALA A 413 -7.97 -34.72 -26.00
C ALA A 413 -8.59 -35.22 -24.66
N LEU A 414 -9.27 -36.37 -24.75
CA LEU A 414 -9.49 -37.31 -23.62
C LEU A 414 -8.23 -38.19 -23.38
N PRO A 415 -8.08 -38.86 -22.22
CA PRO A 415 -6.81 -39.42 -21.78
C PRO A 415 -6.38 -40.72 -22.49
N VAL A 416 -5.08 -40.89 -22.68
CA VAL A 416 -4.47 -42.14 -23.16
C VAL A 416 -4.16 -43.05 -21.98
N SER A 417 -4.98 -44.08 -21.77
CA SER A 417 -4.72 -45.14 -20.79
C SER A 417 -3.64 -46.10 -21.30
N GLY A 418 -2.55 -46.29 -20.56
CA GLY A 418 -1.55 -47.34 -20.85
C GLY A 418 -0.08 -46.91 -20.90
N GLU A 419 0.27 -45.66 -20.58
CA GLU A 419 1.68 -45.27 -20.45
C GLU A 419 2.34 -45.97 -19.24
N SER A 420 3.54 -46.53 -19.44
CA SER A 420 4.34 -47.11 -18.35
C SER A 420 4.84 -46.04 -17.38
N LEU A 421 4.85 -46.36 -16.08
CA LEU A 421 5.34 -45.45 -15.05
C LEU A 421 6.87 -45.32 -15.14
N ASN A 422 7.34 -44.29 -15.84
CA ASN A 422 8.74 -43.95 -15.97
C ASN A 422 8.99 -42.46 -15.64
N ALA A 423 10.24 -42.11 -15.36
CA ALA A 423 10.64 -40.76 -14.96
C ALA A 423 10.27 -39.68 -15.99
N GLY A 424 10.29 -39.99 -17.29
CA GLY A 424 9.92 -39.05 -18.36
C GLY A 424 8.43 -38.72 -18.36
N ASN A 425 7.58 -39.74 -18.21
CA ASN A 425 6.12 -39.57 -18.18
C ASN A 425 5.66 -38.89 -16.89
N ILE A 426 6.27 -39.21 -15.74
CA ILE A 426 6.06 -38.45 -14.48
C ILE A 426 6.45 -36.98 -14.70
N LYS A 427 7.63 -36.71 -15.30
CA LYS A 427 8.11 -35.34 -15.57
C LYS A 427 7.14 -34.56 -16.47
N ARG A 428 6.57 -35.19 -17.49
CA ARG A 428 5.54 -34.60 -18.38
C ARG A 428 4.23 -34.29 -17.65
N GLN A 429 3.88 -35.04 -16.61
CA GLN A 429 2.63 -34.88 -15.85
C GLN A 429 2.75 -34.06 -14.55
N MET A 430 3.92 -33.48 -14.24
CA MET A 430 4.14 -32.81 -12.94
C MET A 430 3.21 -31.62 -12.66
N GLU A 431 2.75 -30.91 -13.70
CA GLU A 431 1.76 -29.84 -13.53
C GLU A 431 0.41 -30.40 -13.06
N ASN A 432 -0.08 -31.46 -13.71
CA ASN A 432 -1.32 -32.15 -13.34
C ASN A 432 -1.22 -32.83 -11.97
N ILE A 433 -0.07 -33.41 -11.62
CA ILE A 433 0.21 -33.91 -10.27
C ILE A 433 0.16 -32.77 -9.26
N SER A 434 0.80 -31.62 -9.53
CA SER A 434 0.82 -30.48 -8.60
C SER A 434 -0.56 -29.86 -8.37
N LEU A 435 -1.42 -29.89 -9.38
CA LEU A 435 -2.81 -29.43 -9.31
C LEU A 435 -3.69 -30.42 -8.52
N LYS A 436 -3.64 -31.72 -8.84
CA LYS A 436 -4.41 -32.75 -8.12
C LYS A 436 -3.98 -32.90 -6.65
N ALA A 437 -2.68 -32.78 -6.35
CA ALA A 437 -2.13 -32.92 -5.01
C ALA A 437 -2.21 -31.63 -4.17
N GLY A 438 -2.71 -30.51 -4.71
CA GLY A 438 -2.88 -29.26 -3.97
C GLY A 438 -1.57 -28.62 -3.49
N ILE A 439 -0.46 -28.79 -4.22
CA ILE A 439 0.87 -28.33 -3.77
C ILE A 439 0.88 -26.80 -3.61
N ALA A 440 1.25 -26.35 -2.40
CA ALA A 440 1.25 -24.93 -2.04
C ALA A 440 2.11 -24.08 -3.00
N VAL A 441 1.62 -22.87 -3.32
CA VAL A 441 2.12 -22.02 -4.43
C VAL A 441 3.64 -21.77 -4.37
N PHE A 442 4.21 -21.59 -3.18
CA PHE A 442 5.65 -21.38 -2.99
C PHE A 442 6.49 -22.62 -3.32
N ALA A 443 6.02 -23.82 -2.93
CA ALA A 443 6.68 -25.08 -3.23
C ALA A 443 6.48 -25.52 -4.69
N LYS A 444 5.36 -25.12 -5.33
CA LYS A 444 5.00 -25.51 -6.71
C LYS A 444 6.12 -25.25 -7.71
N LYS A 445 6.78 -24.07 -7.67
CA LYS A 445 7.89 -23.74 -8.59
C LYS A 445 9.05 -24.72 -8.45
N SER A 446 9.45 -25.07 -7.23
CA SER A 446 10.53 -26.05 -7.02
C SER A 446 10.10 -27.47 -7.40
N PHE A 447 8.86 -27.88 -7.10
CA PHE A 447 8.35 -29.19 -7.52
C PHE A 447 8.43 -29.37 -9.04
N LEU A 448 7.97 -28.39 -9.82
CA LEU A 448 8.02 -28.45 -11.30
C LEU A 448 9.45 -28.44 -11.87
N THR A 449 10.45 -27.96 -11.11
CA THR A 449 11.86 -28.05 -11.50
C THR A 449 12.57 -29.34 -11.06
N CYS A 450 11.92 -30.21 -10.28
CA CYS A 450 12.52 -31.47 -9.85
C CYS A 450 12.78 -32.40 -11.05
N SER A 451 13.86 -33.19 -10.96
CA SER A 451 14.03 -34.37 -11.81
C SER A 451 13.59 -35.61 -11.01
N PRO A 452 12.42 -36.21 -11.33
CA PRO A 452 11.99 -37.44 -10.70
C PRO A 452 12.84 -38.63 -11.17
N SER A 453 13.03 -39.61 -10.30
CA SER A 453 13.51 -40.96 -10.65
C SER A 453 12.53 -42.01 -10.11
N VAL A 454 12.44 -43.14 -10.79
CA VAL A 454 11.64 -44.30 -10.37
C VAL A 454 12.59 -45.47 -10.20
N ASP A 455 12.56 -46.09 -9.02
CA ASP A 455 13.38 -47.25 -8.68
C ASP A 455 12.50 -48.28 -7.94
N GLY A 456 12.25 -49.42 -8.58
CA GLY A 456 11.24 -50.38 -8.13
C GLY A 456 9.88 -49.73 -7.86
N SER A 457 9.40 -49.82 -6.62
CA SER A 457 8.16 -49.21 -6.14
C SER A 457 8.34 -47.81 -5.54
N ILE A 458 9.53 -47.19 -5.62
CA ILE A 458 9.83 -45.89 -5.01
C ILE A 458 9.96 -44.82 -6.08
N ILE A 459 9.22 -43.72 -5.90
CA ILE A 459 9.29 -42.53 -6.75
C ILE A 459 10.05 -41.45 -5.98
N THR A 460 11.25 -41.09 -6.43
CA THR A 460 12.10 -40.10 -5.76
C THR A 460 12.05 -38.76 -6.47
N PHE A 461 11.63 -37.70 -5.78
CA PHE A 461 11.69 -36.32 -6.28
C PHE A 461 12.92 -35.60 -5.73
N ASN A 462 13.82 -35.17 -6.61
CA ASN A 462 15.05 -34.47 -6.25
C ASN A 462 14.83 -32.95 -6.22
N THR A 463 14.83 -32.39 -5.01
CA THR A 463 14.60 -30.96 -4.71
C THR A 463 15.91 -30.22 -4.46
N SER A 464 16.01 -28.98 -4.93
CA SER A 464 17.19 -28.12 -4.76
C SER A 464 17.20 -27.27 -3.48
N SER A 465 16.07 -27.19 -2.77
CA SER A 465 15.89 -26.37 -1.56
C SER A 465 15.44 -27.23 -0.38
N GLU A 466 16.11 -27.08 0.76
CA GLU A 466 15.86 -27.82 2.00
C GLU A 466 14.49 -27.50 2.61
N PHE A 467 14.10 -26.21 2.58
CA PHE A 467 12.78 -25.74 3.00
C PHE A 467 11.64 -26.33 2.13
N HIS A 468 11.89 -26.49 0.83
CA HIS A 468 10.92 -27.10 -0.08
C HIS A 468 10.91 -28.64 0.03
N ARG A 469 12.04 -29.28 0.36
CA ARG A 469 12.05 -30.68 0.78
C ARG A 469 11.13 -30.86 1.99
N GLU A 470 11.41 -30.14 3.08
CA GLU A 470 10.68 -30.28 4.36
C GLU A 470 9.17 -30.10 4.18
N LYS A 471 8.73 -29.11 3.40
CA LYS A 471 7.29 -28.89 3.18
C LYS A 471 6.63 -29.93 2.27
N LEU A 472 7.34 -30.49 1.29
CA LEU A 472 6.82 -31.56 0.44
C LEU A 472 6.87 -32.94 1.15
N ASP A 473 7.84 -33.13 2.06
CA ASP A 473 8.08 -34.39 2.76
C ASP A 473 7.07 -34.67 3.90
N GLN A 474 6.20 -33.70 4.20
CA GLN A 474 5.08 -33.86 5.13
C GLN A 474 4.12 -34.97 4.68
N THR A 475 3.70 -35.81 5.63
CA THR A 475 2.92 -37.04 5.38
C THR A 475 1.65 -36.80 4.56
N GLU A 476 0.95 -35.69 4.82
CA GLU A 476 -0.25 -35.28 4.07
C GLU A 476 0.07 -34.99 2.59
N THR A 477 1.15 -34.24 2.33
CA THR A 477 1.58 -33.88 0.97
C THR A 477 2.12 -35.10 0.22
N LYS A 478 2.91 -35.96 0.87
CA LYS A 478 3.29 -37.28 0.32
C LYS A 478 2.07 -38.11 -0.09
N ASN A 479 1.06 -38.19 0.78
CA ASN A 479 -0.16 -38.96 0.50
C ASN A 479 -1.01 -38.34 -0.62
N ALA A 480 -1.08 -37.01 -0.69
CA ALA A 480 -1.74 -36.30 -1.79
C ALA A 480 -1.03 -36.53 -3.14
N ILE A 481 0.32 -36.54 -3.17
CA ILE A 481 1.11 -36.84 -4.36
C ILE A 481 0.99 -38.32 -4.76
N ASN A 482 1.09 -39.27 -3.79
CA ASN A 482 0.84 -40.69 -4.03
C ASN A 482 -0.53 -40.92 -4.69
N LYS A 483 -1.59 -40.32 -4.12
CA LYS A 483 -2.95 -40.40 -4.66
C LYS A 483 -3.05 -39.76 -6.05
N ALA A 484 -2.51 -38.56 -6.25
CA ALA A 484 -2.53 -37.90 -7.56
C ALA A 484 -1.82 -38.71 -8.66
N ILE A 485 -0.74 -39.44 -8.32
CA ILE A 485 -0.04 -40.35 -9.22
C ILE A 485 -0.89 -41.59 -9.51
N SER A 486 -1.48 -42.23 -8.50
CA SER A 486 -2.42 -43.36 -8.69
C SER A 486 -3.63 -42.96 -9.56
N ASP A 487 -4.21 -41.80 -9.30
CA ASP A 487 -5.36 -41.22 -10.04
C ASP A 487 -4.98 -40.73 -11.46
N LEU A 488 -3.71 -40.78 -11.88
CA LEU A 488 -3.24 -40.38 -13.22
C LEU A 488 -2.66 -41.55 -14.03
N PHE A 489 -1.95 -42.48 -13.38
CA PHE A 489 -1.28 -43.60 -14.03
C PHE A 489 -1.96 -44.96 -13.79
N GLY A 490 -3.01 -45.02 -12.97
CA GLY A 490 -3.78 -46.25 -12.72
C GLY A 490 -3.03 -47.31 -11.89
N VAL A 491 -1.91 -46.94 -11.27
CA VAL A 491 -1.06 -47.86 -10.50
C VAL A 491 -1.14 -47.62 -8.99
N THR A 492 -1.10 -48.69 -8.21
CA THR A 492 -1.13 -48.68 -6.74
C THR A 492 0.12 -49.32 -6.16
N GLY A 493 0.46 -49.00 -4.90
CA GLY A 493 1.60 -49.59 -4.19
C GLY A 493 2.94 -48.87 -4.31
N TYR A 494 2.98 -47.68 -4.94
CA TYR A 494 4.18 -46.85 -5.01
C TYR A 494 4.34 -45.95 -3.78
N GLN A 495 5.59 -45.68 -3.38
CA GLN A 495 5.92 -44.76 -2.29
C GLN A 495 6.71 -43.55 -2.80
N VAL A 496 6.20 -42.34 -2.56
CA VAL A 496 6.92 -41.08 -2.83
C VAL A 496 7.94 -40.76 -1.73
N ARG A 497 9.19 -40.55 -2.14
CA ARG A 497 10.33 -40.09 -1.33
C ARG A 497 10.85 -38.77 -1.89
N ILE A 498 11.26 -37.84 -1.04
CA ILE A 498 11.78 -36.53 -1.50
C ILE A 498 13.19 -36.33 -0.95
N VAL A 499 14.13 -36.04 -1.85
CA VAL A 499 15.58 -36.03 -1.57
C VAL A 499 16.17 -34.69 -1.99
N LYS A 500 17.29 -34.30 -1.37
CA LYS A 500 18.05 -33.08 -1.69
C LYS A 500 19.03 -33.38 -2.83
N SER A 501 18.99 -32.62 -3.92
CA SER A 501 19.91 -32.78 -5.05
C SER A 501 21.32 -32.29 -4.67
N GLY A 502 22.15 -33.17 -4.10
CA GLY A 502 23.51 -32.82 -3.69
C GLY A 502 24.18 -33.73 -2.65
N GLY A 503 23.63 -34.90 -2.34
CA GLY A 503 24.25 -35.90 -1.47
C GLY A 503 24.40 -37.25 -2.18
N ALA A 504 25.57 -37.89 -2.04
CA ALA A 504 25.78 -39.25 -2.54
C ALA A 504 24.93 -40.26 -1.75
N ALA A 505 24.55 -41.36 -2.39
CA ALA A 505 23.78 -42.42 -1.72
C ALA A 505 24.62 -43.09 -0.61
N PRO A 506 24.10 -43.22 0.62
CA PRO A 506 24.75 -44.05 1.64
C PRO A 506 24.69 -45.51 1.20
N VAL A 507 25.86 -46.14 1.08
CA VAL A 507 26.00 -47.56 0.79
C VAL A 507 25.40 -48.36 1.96
N VAL A 508 24.57 -49.36 1.65
CA VAL A 508 24.07 -50.30 2.67
C VAL A 508 25.25 -51.03 3.30
N LYS A 509 25.34 -50.94 4.63
CA LYS A 509 26.10 -51.89 5.43
C LYS A 509 25.14 -52.61 6.36
N GLU A 510 25.20 -53.92 6.33
CA GLU A 510 24.55 -54.79 7.29
C GLU A 510 25.33 -54.78 8.61
N GLU A 511 24.66 -55.27 9.66
CA GLU A 511 25.21 -55.61 10.98
C GLU A 511 25.93 -54.48 11.75
N ASP A 512 25.27 -53.98 12.80
CA ASP A 512 25.61 -54.53 14.12
C ASP A 512 24.41 -54.51 15.10
N LYS A 513 24.45 -55.31 16.16
CA LYS A 513 23.41 -55.38 17.20
C LYS A 513 23.97 -54.93 18.55
N ALA A 514 23.49 -53.79 19.08
CA ALA A 514 23.70 -53.38 20.47
C ALA A 514 22.49 -53.76 21.36
N SER A 515 22.73 -53.99 22.65
CA SER A 515 21.74 -54.55 23.59
C SER A 515 20.98 -53.47 24.40
N VAL A 516 20.12 -53.94 25.32
CA VAL A 516 19.16 -53.12 26.09
C VAL A 516 19.83 -52.27 27.20
N ASP A 517 21.13 -52.46 27.43
CA ASP A 517 21.84 -51.93 28.60
C ASP A 517 22.29 -50.46 28.48
N ASP A 518 22.36 -49.88 27.27
CA ASP A 518 22.76 -48.48 27.05
C ASP A 518 21.72 -47.44 27.56
N PHE A 519 20.54 -47.89 28.00
CA PHE A 519 19.40 -47.02 28.34
C PHE A 519 19.36 -46.49 29.79
N LEU A 520 20.45 -46.62 30.56
CA LEU A 520 20.50 -46.24 31.99
C LEU A 520 21.64 -45.28 32.39
N ASN A 521 22.16 -44.47 31.46
CA ASN A 521 23.08 -43.35 31.78
C ASN A 521 22.85 -42.11 30.88
N PHE A 522 21.72 -41.42 31.07
CA PHE A 522 21.52 -40.01 30.67
C PHE A 522 20.44 -39.34 31.52
#